data_AF-A0A7L4RBG5-F1
#
_entry.id   AF-A0A7L4RBG5-F1
#
_cell.length_a   1.000
_cell.length_b   1.000
_cell.length_c   1.000
_cell.angle_alpha   90.00
_cell.angle_beta   90.00
_cell.angle_gamma   90.00
#
_symmetry.space_group_name_H-M   'P 1'
#
loop_
_entity.id
_entity.type
_entity.pdbx_description
1 polymer ?
#
loop_
_entity_poly.entity_id
_entity_poly.type
_entity_poly.pdbx_seq_one_letter_code
_entity_poly.pdbx_strand_id
1 'polypeptide(L)' 'MAIIRLSELKQMSDEAMQAKLAELETEIGREKGLIESTSKPANSGKCREMKKVRARIKTLLGQRGVKA' A
#
# COMPACT_ATOMS: atom_id res chain seq x y z
N MET A 1 -9.88 -4.79 -5.67
CA MET A 1 -8.99 -3.64 -5.39
C MET A 1 -8.45 -3.16 -6.71
N ALA A 2 -8.60 -1.87 -7.02
CA ALA A 2 -7.97 -1.30 -8.20
C ALA A 2 -6.44 -1.38 -8.00
N ILE A 3 -5.77 -2.18 -8.83
CA ILE A 3 -4.31 -2.20 -8.90
C ILE A 3 -3.91 -0.81 -9.38
N ILE A 4 -3.46 0.06 -8.46
CA ILE A 4 -3.01 1.39 -8.84
C ILE A 4 -1.81 1.22 -9.76
N ARG A 5 -1.93 1.74 -10.98
CA ARG A 5 -0.85 1.66 -11.96
C ARG A 5 0.26 2.61 -11.56
N LEU A 6 1.49 2.29 -11.97
CA LEU A 6 2.63 3.15 -11.71
C LEU A 6 2.44 4.55 -12.33
N SER A 7 1.80 4.62 -13.50
CA SER A 7 1.44 5.89 -14.16
C SER A 7 0.55 6.77 -13.29
N GLU A 8 -0.44 6.17 -12.63
CA GLU A 8 -1.36 6.86 -11.73
C GLU A 8 -0.60 7.37 -10.49
N LEU A 9 0.25 6.52 -9.88
CA LEU A 9 1.09 6.95 -8.74
C LEU A 9 2.01 8.12 -9.10
N LYS A 10 2.60 8.11 -10.30
CA LYS A 10 3.49 9.21 -10.74
C LYS A 10 2.75 10.54 -10.94
N GLN A 11 1.45 10.50 -11.22
CA GLN A 11 0.62 11.71 -11.38
C GLN A 11 0.12 12.26 -10.04
N MET A 12 0.19 11.48 -8.95
CA MET A 12 -0.18 11.95 -7.62
C MET A 12 0.84 12.94 -7.06
N SER A 13 0.35 13.92 -6.30
CA SER A 13 1.18 14.77 -5.45
C SER A 13 1.79 13.96 -4.31
N ASP A 14 2.85 14.49 -3.68
CA ASP A 14 3.54 13.82 -2.57
C ASP A 14 2.60 13.61 -1.37
N GLU A 15 1.77 14.61 -1.06
CA GLU A 15 0.76 14.56 -0.01
C GLU A 15 -0.28 13.47 -0.26
N ALA A 16 -0.79 13.39 -1.50
CA ALA A 16 -1.75 12.36 -1.87
C ALA A 16 -1.11 10.97 -1.80
N MET A 17 0.18 10.85 -2.13
CA MET A 17 0.91 9.59 -2.06
C MET A 17 1.16 9.16 -0.61
N GLN A 18 1.47 10.10 0.30
CA GLN A 18 1.58 9.84 1.74
C GLN A 18 0.23 9.46 2.37
N ALA A 19 -0.84 10.17 2.03
CA ALA A 19 -2.18 9.83 2.49
C ALA A 19 -2.58 8.40 2.06
N LYS A 20 -2.27 8.04 0.80
CA LYS A 20 -2.50 6.69 0.29
C LYS A 20 -1.63 5.63 0.96
N LEU A 21 -0.39 5.99 1.34
CA LEU A 21 0.49 5.11 2.09
C LEU A 21 -0.12 4.76 3.47
N ALA A 22 -0.62 5.76 4.20
CA ALA A 22 -1.23 5.57 5.51
C ALA A 22 -2.50 4.68 5.44
N GLU A 23 -3.33 4.90 4.40
CA GLU A 23 -4.50 4.06 4.13
C GLU A 23 -4.10 2.60 3.89
N LEU A 24 -3.09 2.37 3.03
CA LEU A 24 -2.59 1.02 2.74
C LEU A 24 -1.99 0.33 3.97
N GLU A 25 -1.27 1.06 4.83
CA GLU A 25 -0.68 0.49 6.05
C GLU A 25 -1.77 0.08 7.05
N THR A 26 -2.82 0.91 7.21
CA THR A 26 -3.99 0.58 8.04
C THR A 26 -4.71 -0.67 7.52
N GLU A 27 -4.89 -0.76 6.21
CA GLU A 27 -5.58 -1.90 5.59
C GLU A 27 -4.75 -3.19 5.68
N ILE A 28 -3.42 -3.10 5.51
CA ILE A 28 -2.50 -4.23 5.77
C ILE A 28 -2.59 -4.67 7.24
N GLY A 29 -2.65 -3.72 8.18
CA GLY A 29 -2.79 -4.01 9.61
C GLY A 29 -4.08 -4.78 9.92
N ARG A 30 -5.21 -4.33 9.37
CA ARG A 30 -6.50 -5.02 9.52
C ARG A 30 -6.48 -6.43 8.94
N GLU A 31 -5.96 -6.61 7.73
CA GLU A 31 -5.87 -7.92 7.10
C GLU A 31 -4.92 -8.87 7.87
N LYS A 32 -3.82 -8.35 8.42
CA LYS A 32 -2.96 -9.14 9.33
C LYS A 32 -3.69 -9.60 10.58
N GLY A 33 -4.42 -8.69 11.25
CA GLY A 33 -5.22 -9.05 12.43
C GLY A 33 -6.28 -10.10 12.14
N LEU A 34 -6.86 -10.07 10.93
CA LEU A 34 -7.80 -11.11 10.47
C LEU A 34 -7.10 -12.46 10.20
N ILE A 35 -5.88 -12.47 9.68
CA ILE A 35 -5.08 -13.68 9.47
C ILE A 35 -4.67 -14.30 10.81
N GLU A 36 -4.36 -13.47 11.81
CA GLU A 36 -3.99 -13.94 13.15
C GLU A 36 -5.20 -14.49 13.91
N SER A 37 -6.38 -13.89 13.76
CA SER A 37 -7.62 -14.34 14.40
C SER A 37 -8.27 -15.54 13.71
N THR A 38 -8.09 -15.67 12.39
CA THR A 38 -8.68 -16.73 11.58
C THR A 38 -7.57 -17.51 10.90
N SER A 39 -7.44 -18.80 11.22
CA SER A 39 -6.39 -19.71 10.73
C SER A 39 -6.28 -19.87 9.20
N LYS A 40 -7.14 -19.20 8.43
CA LYS A 40 -7.12 -19.19 6.97
C LYS A 40 -7.07 -17.75 6.44
N PRO A 41 -6.05 -17.37 5.66
CA PRO A 41 -5.96 -16.03 5.10
C PRO A 41 -7.07 -15.85 4.05
N ALA A 42 -8.08 -15.04 4.37
CA ALA A 42 -9.24 -14.83 3.51
C ALA A 42 -8.84 -14.32 2.10
N ASN A 43 -7.79 -13.49 2.00
CA ASN A 43 -7.34 -12.91 0.73
C ASN A 43 -5.81 -12.66 0.68
N SER A 44 -5.00 -13.72 0.73
CA SER A 44 -3.52 -13.63 0.66
C SER A 44 -3.00 -12.88 -0.58
N GLY A 45 -3.66 -13.05 -1.73
CA GLY A 45 -3.34 -12.33 -2.98
C GLY A 45 -3.54 -10.82 -2.86
N LYS A 46 -4.62 -10.37 -2.21
CA LYS A 46 -4.91 -8.96 -1.96
C LYS A 46 -3.83 -8.33 -1.06
N CYS A 47 -3.48 -9.02 0.03
CA CYS A 47 -2.39 -8.61 0.92
C CYS A 47 -1.05 -8.46 0.19
N ARG A 48 -0.73 -9.39 -0.72
CA ARG A 48 0.49 -9.33 -1.53
C ARG A 48 0.50 -8.10 -2.44
N GLU A 49 -0.60 -7.81 -3.11
CA GLU A 49 -0.71 -6.63 -3.98
C GLU A 49 -0.64 -5.32 -3.18
N MET A 50 -1.31 -5.23 -2.03
CA MET A 50 -1.20 -4.07 -1.12
C MET A 50 0.25 -3.79 -0.71
N LYS A 51 1.01 -4.83 -0.35
CA LYS A 51 2.44 -4.70 -0.03
C LYS A 51 3.27 -4.20 -1.21
N LYS A 52 2.96 -4.63 -2.44
CA LYS A 52 3.64 -4.15 -3.65
C LYS A 52 3.35 -2.68 -3.92
N VAL A 53 2.09 -2.25 -3.80
CA VAL A 53 1.70 -0.84 -3.97
C VAL A 53 2.37 0.02 -2.91
N ARG A 54 2.39 -0.42 -1.63
CA ARG A 54 3.12 0.25 -0.55
C ARG A 54 4.60 0.44 -0.90
N ALA A 55 5.27 -0.61 -1.39
CA ALA A 55 6.67 -0.52 -1.77
C ALA A 55 6.91 0.48 -2.90
N ARG A 56 6.06 0.48 -3.95
CA ARG A 56 6.15 1.43 -5.06
C ARG A 56 6.00 2.88 -4.61
N ILE A 57 5.06 3.16 -3.71
CA ILE A 57 4.88 4.49 -3.12
C ILE A 57 6.14 4.92 -2.39
N LYS A 58 6.67 4.09 -1.49
CA LYS A 58 7.91 4.42 -0.74
C LYS A 58 9.09 4.67 -1.68
N THR A 59 9.21 3.90 -2.76
CA THR A 59 10.24 4.12 -3.78
C THR A 59 10.07 5.47 -4.48
N LEU A 60 8.84 5.83 -4.89
CA LEU A 60 8.58 7.11 -5.57
C LEU A 60 8.81 8.30 -4.64
N LEU A 61 8.36 8.24 -3.39
CA LEU A 61 8.63 9.27 -2.38
C LEU A 61 10.13 9.46 -2.16
N GLY A 62 10.87 8.35 -2.03
CA GLY A 62 12.34 8.39 -1.93
C GLY A 62 13.02 8.98 -3.15
N GLN A 63 12.54 8.68 -4.36
CA GLN A 63 13.04 9.28 -5.61
C GLN A 63 12.77 10.79 -5.69
N ARG A 64 11.69 11.27 -5.07
CA ARG A 64 11.35 12.69 -4.99
C ARG A 64 12.05 13.44 -3.85
N GLY A 65 12.89 12.75 -3.06
CA GLY A 65 13.58 13.34 -1.91
C GLY A 65 12.68 13.56 -0.69
N VAL A 66 11.45 13.02 -0.71
CA VAL A 66 10.52 13.08 0.41
C VAL A 66 10.85 11.92 1.35
N LYS A 67 11.17 12.23 2.62
CA LYS A 67 11.29 11.19 3.65
C LYS A 67 9.90 10.61 3.91
N ALA A 68 9.74 9.34 3.56
CA ALA A 68 8.53 8.55 3.80
C ALA A 68 8.44 8.06 5.25
#